data_AF-A0A842W2P7-F1
#
_entry.id   AF-A0A842W2P7-F1
#
_cell.length_a   1.000
_cell.length_b   1.000
_cell.length_c   1.000
_cell.angle_alpha   90.00
_cell.angle_beta   90.00
_cell.angle_gamma   90.00
#
_symmetry.space_group_name_H-M   'P 1'
#
loop_
_entity.id
_entity.type
_entity.pdbx_description
1 polymer ?
#
loop_
_entity_poly.entity_id
_entity_poly.type
_entity_poly.pdbx_seq_one_letter_code
_entity_poly.pdbx_strand_id
1 'polypeptide(L)'
;MKKKTWLFLILILTVFLIMGCKKEQEPQTDQEIKTPEQTQESVEQEQGEEGKILNLLRCSDNRIEAELYNNREEPLVIGEDIKIIIRGLIVPIPDCDNTTIKPGETVYCSDITGKYKIKDGINRVQANLLRERAIEDIDCSLS
;
A
#
# COMPACT_ATOMS: atom_id res chain seq x y z
N MET A 1 -39.23 -36.54 15.78
CA MET A 1 -39.24 -35.22 16.45
C MET A 1 -37.84 -34.57 16.45
N LYS A 2 -37.14 -34.47 15.30
CA LYS A 2 -35.72 -34.02 15.26
C LYS A 2 -35.45 -32.77 14.41
N LYS A 3 -36.39 -32.34 13.54
CA LYS A 3 -36.19 -31.18 12.65
C LYS A 3 -36.49 -29.83 13.31
N LYS A 4 -37.44 -29.79 14.27
CA LYS A 4 -37.81 -28.56 14.97
C LYS A 4 -36.73 -28.11 15.96
N THR A 5 -36.08 -29.06 16.64
CA THR A 5 -35.00 -28.79 17.61
C THR A 5 -33.75 -28.19 16.95
N TRP A 6 -33.47 -28.56 15.70
CA TRP A 6 -32.31 -28.05 14.96
C TRP A 6 -32.50 -26.59 14.51
N LEU A 7 -33.72 -26.21 14.12
CA LEU A 7 -34.06 -24.84 13.75
C LEU A 7 -33.95 -23.87 14.94
N PHE A 8 -34.37 -24.29 16.14
CA PHE A 8 -34.22 -23.45 17.34
C PHE A 8 -32.75 -23.23 17.73
N LEU A 9 -31.88 -24.21 17.50
CA LEU A 9 -30.46 -24.13 17.85
C LEU A 9 -29.70 -23.16 16.93
N ILE A 10 -30.05 -23.12 15.65
CA ILE A 10 -29.51 -22.14 14.68
C ILE A 10 -29.97 -20.72 15.03
N LEU A 11 -31.24 -20.56 15.44
CA LEU A 11 -31.80 -19.25 15.75
C LEU A 11 -31.23 -18.64 17.04
N ILE A 12 -30.84 -19.47 18.02
CA ILE A 12 -30.15 -18.99 19.23
C ILE A 12 -28.70 -18.57 18.91
N LEU A 13 -28.03 -19.29 18.01
CA LEU A 13 -26.65 -19.01 17.61
C LEU A 13 -26.52 -17.66 16.87
N THR A 14 -27.51 -17.32 16.04
CA THR A 14 -27.52 -16.03 15.33
C THR A 14 -27.78 -14.85 16.26
N VAL A 15 -28.62 -14.99 17.30
CA VAL A 15 -28.85 -13.93 18.29
C VAL A 15 -27.59 -13.64 19.12
N PHE A 16 -26.84 -14.67 19.50
CA PHE A 16 -25.57 -14.49 20.24
C PHE A 16 -24.49 -13.78 19.42
N LEU A 17 -24.45 -13.99 18.10
CA LEU A 17 -23.50 -13.32 17.21
C LEU A 17 -23.75 -11.82 17.04
N ILE A 18 -25.00 -11.35 17.26
CA ILE A 18 -25.34 -9.93 17.09
C ILE A 18 -25.08 -9.12 18.37
N MET A 19 -25.09 -9.74 19.56
CA MET A 19 -24.85 -9.03 20.83
C MET A 19 -23.36 -8.85 21.18
N GLY A 20 -22.43 -9.41 20.39
CA GLY A 20 -20.99 -9.46 20.68
C GLY A 20 -20.13 -8.25 20.30
N CYS A 21 -20.72 -7.15 19.81
CA CYS A 21 -19.96 -5.94 19.43
C CYS A 21 -20.52 -4.68 20.11
N LYS A 22 -20.29 -4.55 21.41
CA LYS A 22 -20.22 -3.23 22.07
C LYS A 22 -18.82 -3.09 22.65
N LYS A 23 -17.92 -2.44 21.90
CA LYS A 23 -16.69 -1.88 22.47
C LYS A 23 -17.06 -0.55 23.13
N GLU A 24 -16.81 -0.50 24.42
CA GLU A 24 -16.83 0.68 25.27
C GLU A 24 -15.73 1.64 24.79
N GLN A 25 -16.07 2.91 24.56
CA GLN A 25 -15.15 3.97 24.15
C GLN A 25 -15.22 5.04 25.23
N GLU A 26 -14.18 5.12 26.08
CA GLU A 26 -13.97 6.25 26.99
C GLU A 26 -13.35 7.43 26.20
N PRO A 27 -13.79 8.68 26.45
CA PRO A 27 -13.17 9.86 25.86
C PRO A 27 -11.95 10.33 26.68
N GLN A 28 -10.82 10.57 25.98
CA GLN A 28 -9.69 11.35 26.46
C GLN A 28 -10.00 12.85 26.32
N THR A 29 -9.64 13.64 27.35
CA THR A 29 -9.65 15.11 27.33
C THR A 29 -8.26 15.64 27.65
N ASP A 30 -7.66 16.25 26.61
CA ASP A 30 -6.80 17.45 26.50
C ASP A 30 -5.63 17.80 27.46
N GLN A 31 -4.47 17.96 26.80
CA GLN A 31 -3.52 19.09 26.79
C GLN A 31 -2.66 19.47 28.01
N GLU A 32 -1.33 19.49 27.80
CA GLU A 32 -0.47 20.65 28.17
C GLU A 32 0.81 20.70 27.31
N ILE A 33 1.32 21.93 27.12
CA ILE A 33 2.16 22.49 26.04
C ILE A 33 3.65 22.61 26.47
N LYS A 34 4.62 22.60 25.51
CA LYS A 34 5.70 23.63 25.34
C LYS A 34 6.86 23.23 24.36
N THR A 35 6.98 24.07 23.33
CA THR A 35 8.00 24.44 22.28
C THR A 35 9.42 24.75 22.85
N PRO A 36 10.53 25.08 22.11
CA PRO A 36 10.86 25.21 20.65
C PRO A 36 12.18 24.58 20.12
N GLU A 37 12.37 24.73 18.80
CA GLU A 37 13.62 24.89 18.01
C GLU A 37 14.54 23.67 17.74
N GLN A 38 14.51 23.19 16.49
CA GLN A 38 15.68 23.31 15.62
C GLN A 38 15.31 23.13 14.14
N THR A 39 15.66 24.15 13.35
CA THR A 39 15.66 24.15 11.88
C THR A 39 16.52 23.01 11.34
N GLN A 40 15.91 22.13 10.56
CA GLN A 40 16.57 21.49 9.42
C GLN A 40 15.64 21.62 8.23
N GLU A 41 16.17 22.25 7.19
CA GLU A 41 15.63 22.34 5.85
C GLU A 41 15.48 20.91 5.31
N SER A 42 14.35 20.27 5.63
CA SER A 42 13.96 19.02 5.01
C SER A 42 13.48 19.38 3.61
N VAL A 43 14.22 18.91 2.61
CA VAL A 43 13.71 18.80 1.25
C VAL A 43 12.31 18.20 1.37
N GLU A 44 11.34 18.96 0.90
CA GLU A 44 9.94 18.57 0.80
C GLU A 44 9.90 17.44 -0.24
N GLN A 45 10.25 16.22 0.17
CA GLN A 45 9.75 15.03 -0.51
C GLN A 45 8.25 15.15 -0.39
N GLU A 46 7.59 15.37 -1.52
CA GLU A 46 6.14 15.25 -1.65
C GLU A 46 5.76 13.88 -1.11
N GLN A 47 5.41 13.82 0.18
CA GLN A 47 5.08 12.57 0.83
C GLN A 47 3.84 12.06 0.12
N GLY A 48 3.96 10.91 -0.56
CA GLY A 48 2.84 10.30 -1.28
C GLY A 48 1.61 10.17 -0.38
N GLU A 49 0.42 10.14 -0.97
CA GLU A 49 -0.81 9.97 -0.19
C GLU A 49 -0.71 8.74 0.71
N GLU A 50 -0.69 8.95 2.02
CA GLU A 50 -0.64 7.87 3.00
C GLU A 50 -1.75 6.86 2.71
N GLY A 51 -1.37 5.58 2.57
CA GLY A 51 -2.31 4.48 2.33
C GLY A 51 -2.31 3.89 0.92
N LYS A 52 -1.76 4.58 -0.09
CA LYS A 52 -1.61 4.02 -1.44
C LYS A 52 -0.30 3.23 -1.56
N ILE A 53 -0.37 2.04 -2.17
CA ILE A 53 0.79 1.15 -2.34
C ILE A 53 1.79 1.72 -3.36
N LEU A 54 1.29 2.34 -4.43
CA LEU A 54 2.07 2.98 -5.48
C LEU A 54 1.97 4.49 -5.32
N ASN A 55 3.10 5.14 -5.09
CA ASN A 55 3.19 6.58 -4.90
C ASN A 55 4.30 7.17 -5.80
N LEU A 56 4.19 8.48 -6.05
CA LEU A 56 5.21 9.30 -6.73
C LEU A 56 5.81 8.67 -8.00
N LEU A 57 4.96 8.12 -8.89
CA LEU A 57 5.46 7.59 -10.15
C LEU A 57 6.01 8.75 -11.01
N ARG A 58 7.24 8.61 -11.49
CA ARG A 58 7.92 9.61 -12.34
C ARG A 58 8.66 8.93 -13.48
N CYS A 59 8.56 9.47 -14.70
CA CYS A 59 9.34 9.00 -15.83
C CYS A 59 10.68 9.78 -15.88
N SER A 60 11.80 9.07 -16.00
CA SER A 60 13.16 9.63 -15.93
C SER A 60 14.06 8.76 -16.80
N ASP A 61 14.79 9.30 -17.77
CA ASP A 61 15.77 8.56 -18.58
C ASP A 61 15.33 7.16 -19.12
N ASN A 62 14.10 7.02 -19.61
CA ASN A 62 13.48 5.74 -20.05
C ASN A 62 13.23 4.68 -18.96
N ARG A 63 13.27 5.07 -17.69
CA ARG A 63 12.83 4.28 -16.53
C ARG A 63 11.67 4.98 -15.81
N ILE A 64 11.02 4.25 -14.94
CA ILE A 64 10.01 4.77 -14.01
C ILE A 64 10.58 4.67 -12.61
N GLU A 65 10.62 5.80 -11.92
CA GLU A 65 10.86 5.91 -10.49
C GLU A 65 9.53 5.81 -9.75
N ALA A 66 9.51 5.25 -8.54
CA ALA A 66 8.31 5.18 -7.72
C ALA A 66 8.64 5.05 -6.23
N GLU A 67 7.67 5.39 -5.39
CA GLU A 67 7.66 5.05 -3.98
C GLU A 67 6.65 3.92 -3.73
N LEU A 68 7.05 2.92 -2.95
CA LEU A 68 6.22 1.80 -2.55
C LEU A 68 5.94 1.86 -1.05
N TYR A 69 4.68 2.01 -0.68
CA TYR A 69 4.27 2.06 0.73
C TYR A 69 3.61 0.76 1.17
N ASN A 70 3.98 0.29 2.36
CA ASN A 70 3.36 -0.88 2.97
C ASN A 70 2.26 -0.46 3.96
N ASN A 71 1.00 -0.59 3.52
CA ASN A 71 -0.19 -0.36 4.34
C ASN A 71 -0.65 -1.60 5.12
N ARG A 72 0.16 -2.66 5.19
CA ARG A 72 -0.14 -3.93 5.89
C ARG A 72 0.50 -3.98 7.27
N GLU A 73 -0.02 -4.87 8.11
CA GLU A 73 0.53 -5.17 9.44
C GLU A 73 1.73 -6.13 9.39
N GLU A 74 2.01 -6.70 8.21
CA GLU A 74 3.13 -7.62 7.96
C GLU A 74 4.12 -6.99 6.98
N PRO A 75 5.42 -7.34 7.05
CA PRO A 75 6.40 -6.89 6.06
C PRO A 75 6.06 -7.44 4.67
N LEU A 76 6.35 -6.65 3.63
CA LEU A 76 6.17 -7.03 2.24
C LEU A 76 7.53 -7.11 1.54
N VAL A 77 7.76 -8.17 0.77
CA VAL A 77 8.97 -8.37 -0.02
C VAL A 77 8.68 -8.06 -1.50
N ILE A 78 9.38 -7.07 -2.05
CA ILE A 78 9.31 -6.68 -3.46
C ILE A 78 9.87 -7.84 -4.31
N GLY A 79 9.12 -8.23 -5.34
CA GLY A 79 9.47 -9.35 -6.19
C GLY A 79 9.01 -10.70 -5.65
N GLU A 80 8.50 -10.80 -4.42
CA GLU A 80 7.83 -12.00 -3.87
C GLU A 80 6.36 -11.72 -3.59
N ASP A 81 6.09 -10.85 -2.61
CA ASP A 81 4.75 -10.44 -2.21
C ASP A 81 4.18 -9.36 -3.12
N ILE A 82 5.02 -8.46 -3.62
CA ILE A 82 4.65 -7.39 -4.55
C ILE A 82 5.24 -7.69 -5.92
N LYS A 83 4.38 -7.97 -6.90
CA LYS A 83 4.77 -8.12 -8.31
C LYS A 83 4.47 -6.82 -9.05
N ILE A 84 5.52 -6.12 -9.49
CA ILE A 84 5.38 -4.95 -10.34
C ILE A 84 5.10 -5.39 -11.78
N ILE A 85 4.07 -4.82 -12.39
CA ILE A 85 3.67 -5.10 -13.77
C ILE A 85 3.58 -3.79 -14.53
N ILE A 86 4.34 -3.68 -15.63
CA ILE A 86 4.31 -2.51 -16.51
C ILE A 86 3.80 -2.97 -17.87
N ARG A 87 2.68 -2.39 -18.31
CA ARG A 87 2.00 -2.76 -19.57
C ARG A 87 1.74 -4.27 -19.73
N GLY A 88 1.40 -4.94 -18.63
CA GLY A 88 1.12 -6.37 -18.61
C GLY A 88 2.36 -7.28 -18.52
N LEU A 89 3.57 -6.72 -18.41
CA LEU A 89 4.80 -7.48 -18.22
C LEU A 89 5.26 -7.42 -16.77
N ILE A 90 5.53 -8.57 -16.16
CA ILE A 90 6.07 -8.66 -14.79
C ILE A 90 7.53 -8.20 -14.82
N VAL A 91 7.87 -7.24 -13.98
CA VAL A 91 9.24 -6.75 -13.78
C VAL A 91 9.97 -7.66 -12.80
N PRO A 92 11.05 -8.35 -13.22
CA PRO A 92 11.67 -9.37 -12.39
C PRO A 92 12.62 -8.81 -11.32
N ILE A 93 13.21 -7.63 -11.53
CA ILE A 93 14.22 -7.03 -10.65
C ILE A 93 14.09 -5.50 -10.74
N PRO A 94 13.20 -4.87 -9.96
CA PRO A 94 13.23 -3.43 -9.78
C PRO A 94 14.45 -3.04 -8.93
N ASP A 95 15.00 -1.85 -9.19
CA ASP A 95 16.05 -1.24 -8.38
C ASP A 95 15.40 -0.37 -7.30
N CYS A 96 15.55 -0.80 -6.04
CA CYS A 96 14.96 -0.18 -4.87
C CYS A 96 15.96 -0.14 -3.72
N ASP A 97 15.88 0.89 -2.88
CA ASP A 97 16.78 1.09 -1.74
C ASP A 97 16.76 -0.11 -0.78
N ASN A 98 15.59 -0.76 -0.65
CA ASN A 98 15.40 -1.99 0.10
C ASN A 98 14.37 -2.87 -0.62
N THR A 99 14.50 -4.19 -0.50
CA THR A 99 13.53 -5.13 -1.05
C THR A 99 12.45 -5.53 -0.05
N THR A 100 12.64 -5.25 1.24
CA THR A 100 11.64 -5.50 2.29
C THR A 100 11.09 -4.20 2.82
N ILE A 101 9.78 -4.02 2.76
CA ILE A 101 9.05 -2.85 3.25
C ILE A 101 8.33 -3.22 4.55
N LYS A 102 8.71 -2.64 5.69
CA LYS A 102 8.02 -2.94 6.97
C LYS A 102 6.66 -2.26 7.04
N PRO A 103 5.76 -2.70 7.94
CA PRO A 103 4.49 -2.03 8.17
C PRO A 103 4.63 -0.52 8.39
N GLY A 104 3.90 0.28 7.61
CA GLY A 104 3.91 1.74 7.71
C GLY A 104 5.17 2.42 7.15
N GLU A 105 6.09 1.67 6.52
CA GLU A 105 7.26 2.24 5.85
C GLU A 105 7.01 2.42 4.34
N THR A 106 7.75 3.37 3.76
CA THR A 106 7.87 3.58 2.32
C THR A 106 9.28 3.25 1.87
N VAL A 107 9.42 2.62 0.71
CA VAL A 107 10.69 2.40 0.02
C VAL A 107 10.68 3.15 -1.31
N TYR A 108 11.77 3.86 -1.58
CA TYR A 108 12.00 4.46 -2.89
C TYR A 108 12.64 3.45 -3.85
N CYS A 109 12.18 3.47 -5.09
CA CYS A 109 12.71 2.70 -6.20
C CYS A 109 13.14 3.65 -7.32
N SER A 110 14.46 3.69 -7.55
CA SER A 110 15.11 4.44 -8.63
C SER A 110 14.75 3.90 -10.01
N ASP A 111 14.42 2.60 -10.11
CA ASP A 111 13.99 1.98 -11.36
C ASP A 111 13.05 0.79 -11.14
N ILE A 112 11.74 1.02 -11.20
CA ILE A 112 10.74 -0.06 -11.19
C ILE A 112 10.54 -0.73 -12.56
N THR A 113 11.23 -0.26 -13.60
CA THR A 113 11.17 -0.82 -14.97
C THR A 113 12.14 -1.98 -15.14
N GLY A 114 13.25 -1.95 -14.41
CA GLY A 114 14.30 -2.96 -14.44
C GLY A 114 14.88 -3.10 -15.84
N LYS A 115 14.90 -4.32 -16.39
CA LYS A 115 15.48 -4.58 -17.72
C LYS A 115 14.63 -4.11 -18.90
N TYR A 116 13.40 -3.67 -18.66
CA TYR A 116 12.52 -3.23 -19.75
C TYR A 116 12.84 -1.79 -20.15
N LYS A 117 12.44 -1.42 -21.37
CA LYS A 117 12.45 -0.03 -21.79
C LYS A 117 11.04 0.52 -21.71
N ILE A 118 10.90 1.67 -21.09
CA ILE A 118 9.67 2.46 -21.21
C ILE A 118 9.53 2.90 -22.66
N LYS A 119 8.29 2.86 -23.17
CA LYS A 119 7.99 3.53 -24.44
C LYS A 119 7.26 4.82 -24.14
N ASP A 120 7.48 5.81 -24.98
CA ASP A 120 6.74 7.05 -25.00
C ASP A 120 5.23 6.81 -24.98
N GLY A 121 4.50 7.70 -24.32
CA GLY A 121 3.06 7.59 -24.10
C GLY A 121 2.68 7.09 -22.71
N ILE A 122 1.42 6.67 -22.61
CA ILE A 122 0.83 6.20 -21.37
C ILE A 122 1.32 4.77 -21.07
N ASN A 123 1.89 4.62 -19.88
CA ASN A 123 2.35 3.37 -19.31
C ASN A 123 1.49 3.05 -18.08
N ARG A 124 0.82 1.89 -18.13
CA ARG A 124 0.09 1.36 -16.98
C ARG A 124 1.03 0.60 -16.07
N VAL A 125 1.15 1.06 -14.83
CA VAL A 125 1.92 0.44 -13.76
C VAL A 125 0.96 -0.22 -12.78
N GLN A 126 1.25 -1.45 -12.38
CA GLN A 126 0.47 -2.18 -11.38
C GLN A 126 1.40 -2.77 -10.34
N ALA A 127 1.02 -2.67 -9.07
CA ALA A 127 1.62 -3.42 -7.99
C ALA A 127 0.60 -4.46 -7.54
N ASN A 128 0.84 -5.72 -7.90
CA ASN A 128 -0.01 -6.83 -7.53
C ASN A 128 0.50 -7.48 -6.25
N LEU A 129 -0.39 -7.56 -5.26
CA LEU A 129 -0.18 -8.31 -4.03
C LEU A 129 -1.07 -9.56 -4.06
N LEU A 130 -0.93 -10.42 -3.05
CA LEU A 130 -1.70 -11.67 -2.98
C LEU A 130 -3.22 -11.47 -3.05
N ARG A 131 -3.74 -10.38 -2.46
CA ARG A 131 -5.20 -10.14 -2.32
C ARG A 131 -5.69 -8.82 -2.91
N GLU A 132 -4.79 -7.95 -3.36
CA GLU A 132 -5.15 -6.64 -3.89
C GLU A 132 -4.19 -6.23 -5.00
N ARG A 133 -4.56 -5.14 -5.70
CA ARG A 133 -3.69 -4.52 -6.68
C ARG A 133 -3.85 -3.00 -6.61
N ALA A 134 -2.73 -2.29 -6.72
CA ALA A 134 -2.73 -0.88 -7.03
C ALA A 134 -2.43 -0.72 -8.52
N ILE A 135 -3.12 0.21 -9.19
CA ILE A 135 -2.96 0.49 -10.62
C ILE A 135 -2.88 1.99 -10.79
N GLU A 136 -1.82 2.45 -11.44
CA GLU A 136 -1.62 3.85 -11.80
C GLU A 136 -1.22 3.94 -13.28
N ASP A 137 -1.76 4.93 -13.99
CA ASP A 137 -1.38 5.22 -15.38
C ASP A 137 -0.48 6.48 -15.36
N ILE A 138 0.72 6.38 -15.93
CA ILE A 138 1.68 7.49 -16.03
C ILE A 138 1.98 7.81 -17.50
N ASP A 139 2.06 9.09 -17.85
CA ASP A 139 2.44 9.55 -19.18
C ASP A 139 3.94 9.86 -19.26
N CYS A 140 4.68 9.06 -20.02
CA CYS A 140 6.11 9.23 -20.27
C CYS A 140 6.40 9.87 -21.64
N SER A 141 5.46 10.64 -22.22
CA SER A 141 5.66 11.30 -23.52
C SER A 141 6.63 12.49 -23.49
N LEU A 142 7.02 12.97 -22.30
CA LEU A 142 7.82 14.18 -22.10
C LEU A 142 9.16 13.92 -21.38
N SER A 143 9.46 12.66 -21.07
CA SER A 143 10.67 12.24 -20.36
C SER A 143 11.86 11.98 -21.27
#